data_AF-A0A8S0XU95-F1
#
_entry.id   AF-A0A8S0XU95-F1
#
_cell.length_a   1.000
_cell.length_b   1.000
_cell.length_c   1.000
_cell.angle_alpha   90.00
_cell.angle_beta   90.00
_cell.angle_gamma   90.00
#
_symmetry.space_group_name_H-M   'P 1'
#
loop_
_entity.id
_entity.type
_entity.pdbx_description
1 polymer ?
#
loop_
_entity_poly.entity_id
_entity_poly.type
_entity_poly.pdbx_seq_one_letter_code
_entity_poly.pdbx_strand_id
1 'polypeptide(L)'
;MHPIIVLQPAYTIPRVIHPPFVRVATVGARTYIFCTREIDSAIVSTKGAPIKFPRSRSRVSAEERPLHFIGHSIGGPTIIKLQHLLNEGHFGKDGDPDMILSVNAVCAPFRGTQLVYTLGESTTSAPSVRALSIGAALSKLIHVLAYFSPILPASLDVHADARLLSYKESSFASFVKHLWKSDWAESEDAAPYDMTFEAADAREAALEGRVYPNTFYRSHVSRMTRKLDADPGDHRHPIGLFDYSVLKPPPSFSSIGTPGYKDDAMFPTERLEVEGEEYWANDGIVPVFSQWHPLSCG
;
A
#
# COMPACT_ATOMS: atom_id res chain seq x y z
N MET A 1 15.37 -24.99 -3.83
CA MET A 1 14.08 -24.32 -4.18
C MET A 1 13.82 -23.30 -3.08
N HIS A 2 13.99 -22.01 -3.37
CA HIS A 2 13.80 -20.95 -2.39
C HIS A 2 12.30 -20.62 -2.24
N PRO A 3 11.84 -20.20 -1.05
CA PRO A 3 10.44 -19.85 -0.86
C PRO A 3 10.12 -18.57 -1.63
N ILE A 4 9.01 -18.59 -2.38
CA ILE A 4 8.42 -17.38 -2.97
C ILE A 4 7.27 -16.95 -2.08
N ILE A 5 7.31 -15.71 -1.60
CA ILE A 5 6.23 -15.12 -0.82
C ILE A 5 5.48 -14.13 -1.70
N VAL A 6 4.20 -14.41 -1.90
CA VAL A 6 3.26 -13.47 -2.52
C VAL A 6 2.52 -12.79 -1.39
N LEU A 7 2.77 -11.50 -1.19
CA LEU A 7 2.02 -10.72 -0.22
C LEU A 7 0.72 -10.25 -0.87
N GLN A 8 -0.39 -10.63 -0.29
CA GLN A 8 -1.65 -9.91 -0.43
C GLN A 8 -1.69 -8.84 0.67
N PRO A 9 -2.27 -7.66 0.41
CA PRO A 9 -2.36 -6.61 1.42
C PRO A 9 -3.15 -7.14 2.62
N ALA A 10 -2.45 -7.31 3.74
CA ALA A 10 -3.04 -7.52 5.05
C ALA A 10 -2.62 -6.33 5.91
N TYR A 11 -3.60 -5.59 6.43
CA TYR A 11 -3.35 -4.45 7.30
C TYR A 11 -3.05 -4.98 8.70
N THR A 12 -1.78 -4.98 9.08
CA THR A 12 -1.39 -5.32 10.44
C THR A 12 -0.19 -4.48 10.86
N ILE A 13 -0.46 -3.47 11.70
CA ILE A 13 0.54 -2.96 12.65
C ILE A 13 -0.16 -2.90 14.02
N PRO A 14 0.40 -3.54 15.07
CA PRO A 14 -0.22 -3.53 16.39
C PRO A 14 0.05 -2.22 17.13
N ARG A 15 -1.00 -1.62 17.70
CA ARG A 15 -0.83 -0.68 18.83
C ARG A 15 -0.28 -1.43 20.03
N VAL A 16 0.76 -0.86 20.61
CA VAL A 16 1.55 -1.31 21.76
C VAL A 16 0.66 -1.75 22.94
N ILE A 17 0.68 -3.05 23.26
CA ILE A 17 0.60 -3.51 24.65
C ILE A 17 1.66 -4.60 24.93
N HIS A 18 2.11 -5.40 23.94
CA HIS A 18 3.25 -6.34 24.05
C HIS A 18 3.86 -6.62 22.65
N PRO A 19 5.15 -7.03 22.53
CA PRO A 19 5.78 -7.26 21.22
C PRO A 19 5.08 -8.38 20.43
N PRO A 20 4.76 -8.19 19.14
CA PRO A 20 4.21 -9.24 18.30
C PRO A 20 5.28 -10.30 18.02
N PHE A 21 4.90 -11.58 18.05
CA PHE A 21 5.76 -12.69 17.63
C PHE A 21 5.55 -12.95 16.14
N VAL A 22 6.58 -12.76 15.33
CA VAL A 22 6.59 -13.24 13.94
C VAL A 22 6.76 -14.76 13.96
N ARG A 23 5.75 -15.50 13.49
CA ARG A 23 5.87 -16.95 13.30
C ARG A 23 5.88 -17.28 11.81
N VAL A 24 6.97 -17.86 11.37
CA VAL A 24 7.10 -18.44 10.03
C VAL A 24 6.61 -19.89 10.11
N ALA A 25 5.50 -20.21 9.43
CA ALA A 25 5.04 -21.58 9.32
C ALA A 25 5.23 -22.09 7.89
N THR A 26 5.75 -23.30 7.77
CA THR A 26 5.89 -23.99 6.49
C THR A 26 4.88 -25.12 6.43
N VAL A 27 3.95 -25.06 5.47
CA VAL A 27 3.00 -26.14 5.18
C VAL A 27 3.29 -26.63 3.76
N GLY A 28 3.87 -27.83 3.65
CA GLY A 28 4.37 -28.35 2.37
C GLY A 28 5.53 -27.51 1.81
N ALA A 29 5.43 -27.07 0.55
CA ALA A 29 6.42 -26.22 -0.12
C ALA A 29 6.16 -24.71 0.02
N ARG A 30 5.18 -24.30 0.84
CA ARG A 30 4.78 -22.91 1.00
C ARG A 30 5.18 -22.38 2.39
N THR A 31 5.78 -21.20 2.40
CA THR A 31 6.16 -20.49 3.63
C THR A 31 5.18 -19.34 3.83
N TYR A 32 4.56 -19.31 5.00
CA TYR A 32 3.62 -18.29 5.42
C TYR A 32 4.24 -17.50 6.58
N ILE A 33 4.20 -16.17 6.48
CA ILE A 33 4.57 -15.27 7.58
C ILE A 33 3.27 -14.85 8.26
N PHE A 34 3.09 -15.24 9.51
CA PHE A 34 1.94 -14.83 10.32
C PHE A 34 2.39 -13.75 11.30
N CYS A 35 1.64 -12.65 11.35
CA CYS A 35 1.81 -11.57 12.32
C CYS A 35 0.48 -11.39 13.08
N THR A 36 0.14 -12.31 13.98
CA THR A 36 -1.05 -12.18 14.85
C THR A 36 -0.80 -12.72 16.26
N ARG A 37 -1.59 -12.24 17.21
CA ARG A 37 -1.45 -12.43 18.66
C ARG A 37 -2.01 -13.77 19.19
N GLU A 38 -2.72 -14.56 18.38
CA GLU A 38 -3.33 -15.82 18.80
C GLU A 38 -3.27 -16.91 17.72
N ILE A 39 -2.45 -17.94 17.94
CA ILE A 39 -2.61 -19.27 17.34
C ILE A 39 -2.67 -20.29 18.49
N ASP A 40 -3.46 -20.01 19.52
CA ASP A 40 -3.74 -20.98 20.59
C ASP A 40 -5.24 -21.30 20.72
N SER A 41 -6.15 -20.60 20.02
CA SER A 41 -7.61 -20.73 20.22
C SER A 41 -8.45 -21.16 19.01
N ALA A 42 -7.89 -21.22 17.79
CA ALA A 42 -8.70 -21.48 16.57
C ALA A 42 -8.20 -22.65 15.71
N ILE A 43 -7.98 -23.83 16.30
CA ILE A 43 -8.09 -25.11 15.59
C ILE A 43 -8.84 -26.10 16.50
N VAL A 44 -10.15 -25.92 16.62
CA VAL A 44 -11.03 -27.05 16.98
C VAL A 44 -11.34 -27.76 15.68
N SER A 45 -10.45 -28.68 15.30
CA SER A 45 -10.73 -29.69 14.28
C SER A 45 -11.90 -30.54 14.77
N THR A 46 -12.93 -30.64 13.94
CA THR A 46 -13.88 -31.73 14.02
C THR A 46 -13.09 -33.04 13.99
N LYS A 47 -13.32 -33.89 15.01
CA LYS A 47 -12.73 -35.23 15.22
C LYS A 47 -11.26 -35.28 15.68
N GLY A 48 -11.10 -35.32 17.00
CA GLY A 48 -10.31 -36.33 17.72
C GLY A 48 -8.84 -36.57 17.32
N ALA A 49 -7.94 -35.69 17.75
CA ALA A 49 -6.67 -35.98 18.42
C ALA A 49 -5.86 -34.67 18.55
N PRO A 50 -5.23 -34.37 19.71
CA PRO A 50 -4.34 -33.21 19.82
C PRO A 50 -3.12 -33.43 18.92
N ILE A 51 -2.96 -32.57 17.90
CA ILE A 51 -1.76 -32.51 17.07
C ILE A 51 -0.61 -32.03 17.96
N LYS A 52 0.26 -32.96 18.37
CA LYS A 52 1.52 -32.63 19.02
C LYS A 52 2.44 -31.96 17.99
N PHE A 53 2.62 -30.64 18.11
CA PHE A 53 3.67 -29.94 17.38
C PHE A 53 5.04 -30.44 17.86
N PRO A 54 5.92 -30.95 16.99
CA PRO A 54 7.27 -31.32 17.38
C PRO A 54 8.02 -30.05 17.81
N ARG A 55 8.31 -29.96 19.11
CA ARG A 55 9.27 -29.00 19.68
C ARG A 55 10.68 -29.40 19.26
N SER A 56 11.07 -29.08 18.03
CA SER A 56 12.45 -28.83 17.58
C SER A 56 12.50 -28.86 16.06
N ARG A 57 12.36 -27.69 15.44
CA ARG A 57 13.11 -27.40 14.22
C ARG A 57 13.97 -26.20 14.55
N SER A 58 15.26 -26.35 14.32
CA SER A 58 16.27 -25.30 14.44
C SER A 58 15.75 -24.01 13.81
N ARG A 59 15.88 -22.89 14.54
CA ARG A 59 15.77 -21.55 13.94
C ARG A 59 16.92 -21.43 12.96
N VAL A 60 16.65 -21.68 11.68
CA VAL A 60 17.54 -21.29 10.59
C VAL A 60 17.44 -19.76 10.55
N SER A 61 18.56 -19.05 10.71
CA SER A 61 18.52 -17.58 10.64
C SER A 61 18.10 -17.19 9.23
N ALA A 62 17.34 -16.11 9.10
CA ALA A 62 16.82 -15.72 7.79
C ALA A 62 17.92 -15.24 6.82
N GLU A 63 19.11 -14.92 7.35
CA GLU A 63 20.36 -14.72 6.60
C GLU A 63 20.78 -16.00 5.83
N GLU A 64 20.50 -17.19 6.36
CA GLU A 64 20.85 -18.47 5.71
C GLU A 64 19.88 -18.84 4.57
N ARG A 65 18.70 -18.21 4.51
CA ARG A 65 17.64 -18.52 3.53
C ARG A 65 16.84 -17.27 3.16
N PRO A 66 17.45 -16.30 2.46
CA PRO A 66 16.77 -15.06 2.12
C PRO A 66 15.62 -15.34 1.12
N LEU A 67 14.63 -14.45 1.12
CA LEU A 67 13.31 -14.68 0.52
C LEU A 67 13.09 -13.81 -0.71
N HIS A 68 12.37 -14.36 -1.68
CA HIS A 68 11.90 -13.61 -2.84
C HIS A 68 10.47 -13.14 -2.61
N PHE A 69 10.25 -11.84 -2.77
CA PHE A 69 8.94 -11.21 -2.66
C PHE A 69 8.43 -10.77 -4.03
N ILE A 70 7.14 -10.99 -4.26
CA ILE A 70 6.41 -10.48 -5.42
C ILE A 70 5.22 -9.68 -4.91
N GLY A 71 5.18 -8.39 -5.23
CA GLY A 71 4.13 -7.46 -4.83
C GLY A 71 3.41 -6.89 -6.03
N HIS A 72 2.12 -7.18 -6.16
CA HIS A 72 1.27 -6.57 -7.17
C HIS A 72 0.58 -5.33 -6.59
N SER A 73 0.53 -4.24 -7.34
CA SER A 73 -0.10 -2.98 -6.93
C SER A 73 0.43 -2.52 -5.57
N ILE A 74 -0.44 -2.25 -4.59
CA ILE A 74 -0.08 -1.85 -3.23
C ILE A 74 0.88 -2.82 -2.53
N GLY A 75 0.91 -4.10 -2.94
CA GLY A 75 1.87 -5.08 -2.41
C GLY A 75 3.33 -4.71 -2.66
N GLY A 76 3.63 -3.96 -3.72
CA GLY A 76 4.98 -3.44 -3.99
C GLY A 76 5.47 -2.50 -2.88
N PRO A 77 4.79 -1.36 -2.65
CA PRO A 77 5.09 -0.47 -1.52
C PRO A 77 5.08 -1.18 -0.17
N THR A 78 4.18 -2.15 0.05
CA THR A 78 4.17 -2.93 1.30
C THR A 78 5.48 -3.69 1.54
N ILE A 79 6.08 -4.29 0.50
CA ILE A 79 7.36 -5.00 0.64
C ILE A 79 8.49 -4.01 0.95
N ILE A 80 8.49 -2.84 0.30
CA ILE A 80 9.45 -1.77 0.58
C ILE A 80 9.33 -1.30 2.03
N LYS A 81 8.11 -1.06 2.51
CA LYS A 81 7.86 -0.72 3.92
C LYS A 81 8.36 -1.80 4.86
N LEU A 82 8.09 -3.07 4.56
CA LEU A 82 8.58 -4.20 5.35
C LEU A 82 10.11 -4.19 5.46
N GLN A 83 10.81 -4.00 4.35
CA GLN A 83 12.28 -3.94 4.35
C GLN A 83 12.81 -2.76 5.16
N HIS A 84 12.18 -1.60 5.03
CA HIS A 84 12.49 -0.44 5.84
C HIS A 84 12.27 -0.72 7.34
N LEU A 85 11.14 -1.30 7.73
CA LEU A 85 10.86 -1.67 9.12
C LEU A 85 11.82 -2.72 9.69
N LEU A 86 12.30 -3.66 8.87
CA LEU A 86 13.36 -4.59 9.26
C LEU A 86 14.65 -3.83 9.57
N ASN A 87 15.04 -2.89 8.70
CA ASN A 87 16.23 -2.07 8.94
C ASN A 87 16.12 -1.18 10.19
N GLU A 88 14.95 -0.59 10.43
CA GLU A 88 14.71 0.22 11.64
C GLU A 88 14.67 -0.62 12.93
N GLY A 89 14.79 -1.96 12.83
CA GLY A 89 14.77 -2.86 13.97
C GLY A 89 13.37 -3.00 14.60
N HIS A 90 12.31 -2.67 13.87
CA HIS A 90 10.93 -2.69 14.38
C HIS A 90 10.51 -4.08 14.89
N PHE A 91 11.04 -5.14 14.27
CA PHE A 91 10.77 -6.54 14.64
C PHE A 91 11.79 -7.13 15.64
N GLY A 92 12.66 -6.30 16.20
CA GLY A 92 13.74 -6.72 17.10
C GLY A 92 15.00 -7.20 16.37
N LYS A 93 15.96 -7.72 17.14
CA LYS A 93 17.32 -8.04 16.68
C LYS A 93 17.41 -9.20 15.67
N ASP A 94 16.35 -10.00 15.57
CA ASP A 94 16.29 -11.15 14.68
C ASP A 94 15.83 -10.76 13.26
N GLY A 95 15.38 -9.51 13.06
CA GLY A 95 14.94 -8.98 11.77
C GLY A 95 16.05 -8.19 11.09
N ASP A 96 16.35 -8.52 9.84
CA ASP A 96 17.37 -7.86 9.02
C ASP A 96 16.84 -7.63 7.59
N PRO A 97 17.12 -6.48 6.94
CA PRO A 97 16.71 -6.23 5.55
C PRO A 97 17.29 -7.24 4.54
N ASP A 98 18.42 -7.89 4.83
CA ASP A 98 19.06 -8.91 3.98
C ASP A 98 18.31 -10.24 3.98
N MET A 99 17.30 -10.38 4.85
CA MET A 99 16.31 -11.47 4.74
C MET A 99 15.51 -11.42 3.42
N ILE A 100 15.54 -10.29 2.71
CA ILE A 100 14.87 -10.06 1.44
C ILE A 100 15.90 -10.14 0.32
N LEU A 101 15.92 -11.27 -0.40
CA LEU A 101 16.82 -11.48 -1.54
C LEU A 101 16.38 -10.69 -2.77
N SER A 102 15.07 -10.61 -3.02
CA SER A 102 14.58 -9.84 -4.16
C SER A 102 13.18 -9.29 -3.94
N VAL A 103 12.92 -8.12 -4.53
CA VAL A 103 11.62 -7.48 -4.61
C VAL A 103 11.21 -7.37 -6.08
N ASN A 104 10.13 -8.06 -6.46
CA ASN A 104 9.54 -7.97 -7.79
C ASN A 104 8.19 -7.26 -7.67
N ALA A 105 8.13 -6.02 -8.11
CA ALA A 105 6.92 -5.21 -8.05
C ALA A 105 6.23 -5.22 -9.40
N VAL A 106 4.91 -5.43 -9.43
CA VAL A 106 4.10 -5.46 -10.65
C VAL A 106 3.03 -4.39 -10.53
N CYS A 107 3.04 -3.39 -11.42
CA CYS A 107 2.06 -2.30 -11.41
C CYS A 107 1.98 -1.55 -10.06
N ALA A 108 3.11 -1.40 -9.37
CA ALA A 108 3.16 -0.85 -8.01
C ALA A 108 3.11 0.68 -8.01
N PRO A 109 2.21 1.33 -7.26
CA PRO A 109 2.13 2.80 -7.19
C PRO A 109 3.17 3.36 -6.21
N PHE A 110 4.47 3.22 -6.52
CA PHE A 110 5.53 3.65 -5.60
C PHE A 110 5.49 5.16 -5.32
N ARG A 111 5.12 5.94 -6.32
CA ARG A 111 4.97 7.41 -6.23
C ARG A 111 3.50 7.82 -6.12
N GLY A 112 2.61 6.93 -5.68
CA GLY A 112 1.17 7.20 -5.58
C GLY A 112 0.41 7.07 -6.91
N THR A 113 -0.89 7.36 -6.89
CA THR A 113 -1.77 7.32 -8.05
C THR A 113 -2.86 8.38 -7.98
N GLN A 114 -3.24 8.92 -9.13
CA GLN A 114 -4.39 9.82 -9.27
C GLN A 114 -5.74 9.15 -8.96
N LEU A 115 -5.81 7.81 -8.94
CA LEU A 115 -7.05 7.07 -8.70
C LEU A 115 -7.70 7.50 -7.37
N VAL A 116 -6.93 7.71 -6.30
CA VAL A 116 -7.49 8.06 -4.98
C VAL A 116 -8.29 9.36 -5.02
N TYR A 117 -7.81 10.36 -5.77
CA TYR A 117 -8.53 11.63 -5.94
C TYR A 117 -9.80 11.46 -6.76
N THR A 118 -9.78 10.61 -7.80
CA THR A 118 -11.00 10.30 -8.56
C THR A 118 -12.03 9.56 -7.71
N LEU A 119 -11.57 8.75 -6.74
CA LEU A 119 -12.44 8.05 -5.79
C LEU A 119 -12.97 8.97 -4.69
N GLY A 120 -12.38 10.14 -4.46
CA GLY A 120 -12.94 11.12 -3.52
C GLY A 120 -11.94 11.78 -2.59
N GLU A 121 -10.68 11.32 -2.57
CA GLU A 121 -9.61 11.94 -1.78
C GLU A 121 -9.47 13.44 -2.10
N SER A 122 -9.25 14.25 -1.08
CA SER A 122 -9.08 15.69 -1.23
C SER A 122 -7.73 16.02 -1.85
N THR A 123 -7.72 16.91 -2.83
CA THR A 123 -6.47 17.37 -3.45
C THR A 123 -5.74 18.42 -2.62
N THR A 124 -6.36 18.95 -1.56
CA THR A 124 -5.80 20.03 -0.74
C THR A 124 -5.73 19.72 0.75
N SER A 125 -6.27 18.57 1.17
CA SER A 125 -6.42 18.24 2.59
C SER A 125 -6.53 16.74 2.80
N ALA A 126 -5.71 15.95 2.11
CA ALA A 126 -5.60 14.52 2.38
C ALA A 126 -5.20 14.32 3.87
N PRO A 127 -5.71 13.31 4.59
CA PRO A 127 -6.53 12.18 4.13
C PRO A 127 -8.06 12.47 4.00
N SER A 128 -8.52 13.72 3.95
CA SER A 128 -9.98 13.99 3.92
C SER A 128 -10.63 13.51 2.62
N VAL A 129 -11.78 12.83 2.75
CA VAL A 129 -12.55 12.33 1.61
C VAL A 129 -13.82 13.15 1.40
N ARG A 130 -14.07 13.55 0.14
CA ARG A 130 -15.27 14.29 -0.26
C ARG A 130 -16.53 13.50 0.09
N ALA A 131 -17.48 14.17 0.74
CA ALA A 131 -18.79 13.59 1.03
C ALA A 131 -19.49 13.12 -0.26
N LEU A 132 -20.21 12.00 -0.18
CA LEU A 132 -20.94 11.39 -1.29
C LEU A 132 -20.09 10.90 -2.48
N SER A 133 -18.77 10.81 -2.33
CA SER A 133 -17.88 10.20 -3.33
C SER A 133 -17.96 8.66 -3.33
N ILE A 134 -17.43 8.03 -4.39
CA ILE A 134 -17.35 6.56 -4.52
C ILE A 134 -16.54 5.96 -3.37
N GLY A 135 -15.40 6.58 -3.03
CA GLY A 135 -14.56 6.20 -1.90
C GLY A 135 -15.28 6.34 -0.57
N ALA A 136 -16.09 7.39 -0.39
CA ALA A 136 -16.92 7.53 0.81
C ALA A 136 -18.02 6.47 0.92
N ALA A 137 -18.58 5.99 -0.20
CA ALA A 137 -19.55 4.90 -0.20
C ALA A 137 -18.87 3.55 0.08
N LEU A 138 -17.73 3.29 -0.57
CA LEU A 138 -16.93 2.08 -0.36
C LEU A 138 -16.43 1.97 1.09
N SER A 139 -15.98 3.07 1.68
CA SER A 139 -15.49 3.06 3.06
C SER A 139 -16.60 2.74 4.07
N LYS A 140 -17.83 3.24 3.85
CA LYS A 140 -19.01 2.87 4.64
C LYS A 140 -19.34 1.39 4.48
N LEU A 141 -19.28 0.86 3.26
CA LEU A 141 -19.49 -0.57 3.00
C LEU A 141 -18.45 -1.42 3.75
N ILE A 142 -17.17 -1.02 3.74
CA ILE A 142 -16.11 -1.71 4.49
C ILE A 142 -16.42 -1.70 5.99
N HIS A 143 -16.87 -0.58 6.57
CA HIS A 143 -17.28 -0.54 7.98
C HIS A 143 -18.45 -1.46 8.28
N VAL A 144 -19.45 -1.54 7.40
CA VAL A 144 -20.56 -2.49 7.55
C VAL A 144 -20.04 -3.93 7.55
N LEU A 145 -19.19 -4.28 6.58
CA LEU A 145 -18.60 -5.62 6.48
C LEU A 145 -17.73 -5.94 7.69
N ALA A 146 -16.86 -5.02 8.12
CA ALA A 146 -15.99 -5.17 9.28
C ALA A 146 -16.81 -5.34 10.57
N TYR A 147 -17.89 -4.57 10.75
CA TYR A 147 -18.75 -4.68 11.92
C TYR A 147 -19.39 -6.07 12.01
N PHE A 148 -19.83 -6.63 10.88
CA PHE A 148 -20.43 -7.96 10.81
C PHE A 148 -19.44 -9.10 10.54
N SER A 149 -18.12 -8.86 10.54
CA SER A 149 -17.11 -9.88 10.23
C SER A 149 -17.25 -11.20 11.00
N PRO A 150 -17.68 -11.25 12.29
CA PRO A 150 -17.79 -12.51 13.01
C PRO A 150 -18.89 -13.45 12.51
N ILE A 151 -19.82 -12.97 11.69
CA ILE A 151 -20.92 -13.75 11.11
C ILE A 151 -20.82 -13.87 9.58
N LEU A 152 -19.91 -13.14 8.95
CA LEU A 152 -19.71 -13.19 7.51
C LEU A 152 -18.85 -14.41 7.12
N PRO A 153 -19.03 -14.94 5.90
CA PRO A 153 -18.13 -15.97 5.38
C PRO A 153 -16.71 -15.41 5.27
N ALA A 154 -15.71 -16.27 5.48
CA ALA A 154 -14.29 -15.89 5.40
C ALA A 154 -13.89 -15.24 4.05
N SER A 155 -14.65 -15.46 2.98
CA SER A 155 -14.45 -14.80 1.69
C SER A 155 -14.76 -13.30 1.67
N LEU A 156 -15.44 -12.79 2.71
CA LEU A 156 -15.76 -11.36 2.89
C LEU A 156 -15.01 -10.74 4.08
N ASP A 157 -13.99 -11.44 4.59
CA ASP A 157 -13.13 -10.90 5.63
C ASP A 157 -12.27 -9.77 5.06
N VAL A 158 -12.41 -8.58 5.64
CA VAL A 158 -11.64 -7.39 5.28
C VAL A 158 -10.40 -7.20 6.16
N HIS A 159 -10.12 -8.14 7.06
CA HIS A 159 -8.98 -8.15 7.98
C HIS A 159 -8.85 -6.84 8.78
N ALA A 160 -9.97 -6.41 9.36
CA ALA A 160 -10.06 -5.17 10.13
C ALA A 160 -9.74 -5.35 11.64
N ASP A 161 -9.19 -6.50 12.04
CA ASP A 161 -8.97 -6.87 13.45
C ASP A 161 -8.07 -5.87 14.19
N ALA A 162 -7.06 -5.32 13.50
CA ALA A 162 -6.15 -4.33 14.08
C ALA A 162 -6.87 -3.05 14.54
N ARG A 163 -8.07 -2.79 14.02
CA ARG A 163 -8.90 -1.62 14.33
C ARG A 163 -10.09 -1.95 15.25
N LEU A 164 -10.27 -3.23 15.63
CA LEU A 164 -11.29 -3.69 16.58
C LEU A 164 -12.72 -3.24 16.19
N LEU A 165 -13.03 -3.33 14.88
CA LEU A 165 -14.26 -2.77 14.31
C LEU A 165 -15.47 -3.70 14.38
N SER A 166 -15.30 -4.95 14.82
CA SER A 166 -16.40 -5.92 14.85
C SER A 166 -17.44 -5.56 15.93
N TYR A 167 -18.67 -6.07 15.81
CA TYR A 167 -19.70 -5.90 16.84
C TYR A 167 -19.34 -6.56 18.18
N LYS A 168 -18.35 -7.45 18.21
CA LYS A 168 -17.84 -8.07 19.44
C LYS A 168 -16.89 -7.15 20.20
N GLU A 169 -16.25 -6.23 19.51
CA GLU A 169 -15.17 -5.39 20.05
C GLU A 169 -15.55 -3.91 20.12
N SER A 170 -16.51 -3.49 19.30
CA SER A 170 -16.99 -2.10 19.20
C SER A 170 -18.47 -1.96 19.55
N SER A 171 -18.83 -0.83 20.14
CA SER A 171 -20.23 -0.48 20.38
C SER A 171 -20.92 -0.01 19.10
N PHE A 172 -22.24 -0.18 19.02
CA PHE A 172 -23.04 0.32 17.89
C PHE A 172 -22.89 1.85 17.70
N ALA A 173 -22.73 2.61 18.80
CA ALA A 173 -22.47 4.05 18.70
C ALA A 173 -21.11 4.36 18.03
N SER A 174 -20.07 3.58 18.32
CA SER A 174 -18.78 3.69 17.63
C SER A 174 -18.92 3.37 16.15
N PHE A 175 -19.67 2.33 15.83
CA PHE A 175 -19.97 1.96 14.44
C PHE A 175 -20.66 3.11 13.68
N VAL A 176 -21.73 3.71 14.23
CA VAL A 176 -22.39 4.87 13.60
C VAL A 176 -21.44 6.05 13.45
N LYS A 177 -20.56 6.30 14.43
CA LYS A 177 -19.51 7.32 14.33
C LYS A 177 -18.57 7.05 13.14
N HIS A 178 -18.12 5.81 12.96
CA HIS A 178 -17.27 5.42 11.83
C HIS A 178 -17.98 5.52 10.47
N LEU A 179 -19.31 5.32 10.42
CA LEU A 179 -20.09 5.58 9.21
C LEU A 179 -20.19 7.07 8.86
N TRP A 180 -20.17 7.94 9.87
CA TRP A 180 -20.17 9.40 9.69
C TRP A 180 -18.80 9.94 9.28
N LYS A 181 -17.74 9.48 9.95
CA LYS A 181 -16.35 9.81 9.63
C LYS A 181 -15.53 8.53 9.63
N SER A 182 -15.04 8.15 8.46
CA SER A 182 -14.44 6.84 8.27
C SER A 182 -12.95 6.86 8.54
N ASP A 183 -12.50 6.22 9.61
CA ASP A 183 -11.05 6.07 9.84
C ASP A 183 -10.36 5.21 8.75
N TRP A 184 -11.12 4.43 7.99
CA TRP A 184 -10.60 3.59 6.89
C TRP A 184 -10.30 4.38 5.62
N ALA A 185 -10.83 5.59 5.51
CA ALA A 185 -10.64 6.44 4.34
C ALA A 185 -10.05 7.80 4.72
N GLU A 186 -10.33 8.30 5.92
CA GLU A 186 -9.97 9.64 6.40
C GLU A 186 -8.86 9.63 7.46
N SER A 187 -7.98 8.63 7.41
CA SER A 187 -6.81 8.50 8.29
C SER A 187 -5.54 8.36 7.46
N GLU A 188 -4.43 8.86 7.98
CA GLU A 188 -3.10 8.64 7.38
C GLU A 188 -2.68 7.16 7.44
N ASP A 189 -3.19 6.41 8.42
CA ASP A 189 -2.95 4.96 8.55
C ASP A 189 -3.92 4.15 7.67
N ALA A 190 -4.11 4.56 6.42
CA ALA A 190 -5.04 3.92 5.50
C ALA A 190 -4.52 3.91 4.06
N ALA A 191 -4.85 2.85 3.32
CA ALA A 191 -4.41 2.71 1.94
C ALA A 191 -4.79 3.88 1.02
N PRO A 192 -5.97 4.50 1.10
CA PRO A 192 -6.26 5.68 0.28
C PRO A 192 -5.22 6.79 0.48
N TYR A 193 -4.82 7.07 1.72
CA TYR A 193 -3.78 8.06 2.00
C TYR A 193 -2.41 7.60 1.52
N ASP A 194 -2.01 6.35 1.80
CA ASP A 194 -0.72 5.80 1.37
C ASP A 194 -0.50 5.88 -0.15
N MET A 195 -1.59 5.86 -0.92
CA MET A 195 -1.54 5.90 -2.38
C MET A 195 -1.63 7.33 -2.94
N THR A 196 -1.68 8.37 -2.10
CA THR A 196 -1.56 9.77 -2.53
C THR A 196 -0.13 10.10 -2.95
N PHE A 197 0.02 11.17 -3.74
CA PHE A 197 1.34 11.73 -4.07
C PHE A 197 2.03 12.32 -2.84
N GLU A 198 1.26 12.95 -1.95
CA GLU A 198 1.76 13.54 -0.70
C GLU A 198 2.37 12.48 0.23
N ALA A 199 1.66 11.37 0.48
CA ALA A 199 2.19 10.28 1.30
C ALA A 199 3.42 9.64 0.66
N ALA A 200 3.44 9.50 -0.67
CA ALA A 200 4.60 8.98 -1.38
C ALA A 200 5.82 9.90 -1.22
N ASP A 201 5.65 11.21 -1.36
CA ASP A 201 6.72 12.21 -1.14
C ASP A 201 7.22 12.18 0.31
N ALA A 202 6.32 12.04 1.29
CA ALA A 202 6.70 11.90 2.70
C ALA A 202 7.55 10.64 2.95
N ARG A 203 7.21 9.51 2.31
CA ARG A 203 8.01 8.27 2.37
C ARG A 203 9.36 8.40 1.68
N GLU A 204 9.41 9.06 0.52
CA GLU A 204 10.66 9.37 -0.20
C GLU A 204 11.58 10.24 0.67
N ALA A 205 11.04 11.29 1.31
CA ALA A 205 11.77 12.14 2.24
C ALA A 205 12.30 11.38 3.48
N ALA A 206 11.57 10.36 3.93
CA ALA A 206 12.00 9.47 5.02
C ALA A 206 12.97 8.36 4.58
N LEU A 207 13.35 8.31 3.30
CA LEU A 207 14.20 7.26 2.71
C LEU A 207 13.63 5.85 2.88
N GLU A 208 12.30 5.71 2.94
CA GLU A 208 11.64 4.40 3.04
C GLU A 208 11.94 3.54 1.80
N GLY A 209 12.04 4.18 0.63
CA GLY A 209 12.34 3.55 -0.66
C GLY A 209 13.82 3.28 -0.94
N ARG A 210 14.71 3.43 0.05
CA ARG A 210 16.15 3.22 -0.16
C ARG A 210 16.44 1.77 -0.57
N VAL A 211 17.39 1.60 -1.48
CA VAL A 211 17.81 0.27 -1.96
C VAL A 211 18.85 -0.34 -1.02
N TYR A 212 18.78 -1.67 -0.85
CA TYR A 212 19.75 -2.44 -0.07
C TYR A 212 20.69 -3.20 -1.02
N PRO A 213 22.01 -3.20 -0.78
CA PRO A 213 23.00 -3.73 -1.72
C PRO A 213 22.87 -5.25 -1.95
N ASN A 214 22.33 -5.98 -0.97
CA ASN A 214 22.16 -7.43 -1.03
C ASN A 214 20.77 -7.85 -1.55
N THR A 215 19.97 -6.90 -2.02
CA THR A 215 18.61 -7.15 -2.53
C THR A 215 18.51 -6.80 -4.02
N PHE A 216 17.94 -7.71 -4.81
CA PHE A 216 17.62 -7.47 -6.22
C PHE A 216 16.25 -6.81 -6.36
N TYR A 217 16.18 -5.64 -6.99
CA TYR A 217 14.92 -4.95 -7.26
C TYR A 217 14.53 -5.05 -8.73
N ARG A 218 13.26 -5.37 -9.00
CA ARG A 218 12.70 -5.39 -10.35
C ARG A 218 11.28 -4.85 -10.34
N SER A 219 11.02 -3.90 -11.23
CA SER A 219 9.68 -3.38 -11.47
C SER A 219 9.17 -3.85 -12.83
N HIS A 220 7.93 -4.33 -12.84
CA HIS A 220 7.18 -4.73 -14.03
C HIS A 220 6.10 -3.68 -14.28
N VAL A 221 6.37 -2.83 -15.25
CA VAL A 221 5.52 -1.70 -15.60
C VAL A 221 4.56 -2.10 -16.70
N SER A 222 3.28 -1.84 -16.48
CA SER A 222 2.23 -2.06 -17.48
C SER A 222 1.67 -0.73 -17.97
N ARG A 223 1.15 -0.77 -19.19
CA ARG A 223 0.53 0.38 -19.85
C ARG A 223 -0.68 -0.12 -20.63
N MET A 224 -1.83 0.52 -20.42
CA MET A 224 -3.08 0.24 -21.11
C MET A 224 -3.64 1.46 -21.86
N THR A 225 -2.96 2.60 -21.81
CA THR A 225 -3.33 3.80 -22.57
C THR A 225 -2.43 4.00 -23.79
N ARG A 226 -2.96 4.58 -24.86
CA ARG A 226 -2.23 4.96 -26.07
C ARG A 226 -2.50 6.43 -26.39
N LYS A 227 -1.52 7.13 -26.96
CA LYS A 227 -1.74 8.47 -27.51
C LYS A 227 -2.62 8.33 -28.73
N LEU A 228 -3.80 8.93 -28.69
CA LEU A 228 -4.69 8.98 -29.84
C LEU A 228 -4.30 10.21 -30.65
N ASP A 229 -3.99 10.00 -31.92
CA ASP A 229 -3.58 11.08 -32.82
C ASP A 229 -4.78 11.98 -33.10
N ALA A 230 -4.70 13.23 -32.63
CA ALA A 230 -5.42 14.42 -33.09
C ALA A 230 -6.95 14.36 -33.34
N ASP A 231 -7.71 13.44 -32.73
CA ASP A 231 -9.18 13.54 -32.74
C ASP A 231 -9.69 14.16 -31.41
N PRO A 232 -10.27 15.38 -31.43
CA PRO A 232 -10.75 16.07 -30.22
C PRO A 232 -11.92 15.38 -29.52
N GLY A 233 -12.48 14.30 -30.10
CA GLY A 233 -13.59 13.53 -29.53
C GLY A 233 -13.19 12.27 -28.75
N ASP A 234 -11.91 11.91 -28.68
CA ASP A 234 -11.55 10.54 -28.28
C ASP A 234 -11.40 10.35 -26.76
N HIS A 235 -12.01 9.26 -26.26
CA HIS A 235 -12.29 8.96 -24.85
C HIS A 235 -11.01 8.66 -24.08
N ARG A 236 -10.28 9.70 -23.66
CA ARG A 236 -9.18 9.56 -22.70
C ARG A 236 -9.72 9.01 -21.38
N HIS A 237 -9.07 7.98 -20.85
CA HIS A 237 -9.40 7.43 -19.53
C HIS A 237 -9.33 8.57 -18.50
N PRO A 238 -10.29 8.71 -17.56
CA PRO A 238 -10.38 9.86 -16.65
C PRO A 238 -9.11 10.09 -15.82
N ILE A 239 -8.37 9.01 -15.56
CA ILE A 239 -7.08 8.99 -14.88
C ILE A 239 -5.97 9.68 -15.69
N GLY A 240 -6.02 9.66 -17.03
CA GLY A 240 -5.03 10.33 -17.89
C GLY A 240 -5.28 11.83 -18.10
N LEU A 241 -6.39 12.36 -17.60
CA LEU A 241 -6.77 13.78 -17.69
C LEU A 241 -6.61 14.52 -16.35
N PHE A 242 -5.97 13.89 -15.37
CA PHE A 242 -5.81 14.47 -14.05
C PHE A 242 -4.90 15.71 -14.10
N ASP A 243 -5.41 16.84 -13.63
CA ASP A 243 -4.66 18.10 -13.55
C ASP A 243 -3.86 18.13 -12.25
N TYR A 244 -2.55 17.85 -12.31
CA TYR A 244 -1.68 17.84 -11.14
C TYR A 244 -1.54 19.21 -10.46
N SER A 245 -1.87 20.31 -11.14
CA SER A 245 -1.73 21.67 -10.56
C SER A 245 -2.71 21.94 -9.40
N VAL A 246 -3.78 21.14 -9.30
CA VAL A 246 -4.80 21.24 -8.24
C VAL A 246 -4.35 20.61 -6.92
N LEU A 247 -3.23 19.88 -6.92
CA LEU A 247 -2.66 19.25 -5.73
C LEU A 247 -2.01 20.31 -4.83
N LYS A 248 -2.30 20.23 -3.52
CA LYS A 248 -1.68 21.01 -2.46
C LYS A 248 -1.34 20.06 -1.30
N PRO A 249 -0.05 19.85 -0.99
CA PRO A 249 1.12 20.43 -1.63
C PRO A 249 1.32 19.95 -3.10
N PRO A 250 2.01 20.74 -3.96
CA PRO A 250 2.43 20.25 -5.28
C PRO A 250 3.35 19.04 -5.11
N PRO A 251 3.20 17.99 -5.92
CA PRO A 251 4.03 16.80 -5.77
C PRO A 251 5.47 17.06 -6.22
N SER A 252 6.42 16.34 -5.64
CA SER A 252 7.86 16.52 -5.87
C SER A 252 8.25 16.48 -7.36
N PHE A 253 7.62 15.58 -8.13
CA PHE A 253 7.88 15.42 -9.57
C PHE A 253 7.32 16.57 -10.43
N SER A 254 6.33 17.34 -9.95
CA SER A 254 5.82 18.51 -10.68
C SER A 254 6.76 19.71 -10.62
N SER A 255 7.79 19.66 -9.77
CA SER A 255 8.81 20.72 -9.64
C SER A 255 9.91 20.65 -10.69
N ILE A 256 9.87 19.65 -11.59
CA ILE A 256 10.84 19.47 -12.68
C ILE A 256 10.49 20.46 -13.79
N GLY A 257 10.75 21.74 -13.53
CA GLY A 257 10.34 22.84 -14.40
C GLY A 257 10.65 24.21 -13.83
N THR A 258 11.84 24.41 -13.26
CA THR A 258 12.52 25.72 -13.29
C THR A 258 13.99 25.58 -12.87
N PRO A 259 14.89 25.16 -13.79
CA PRO A 259 16.28 25.53 -13.66
C PRO A 259 16.40 27.03 -13.97
N GLY A 260 16.38 27.87 -12.93
CA GLY A 260 17.06 29.17 -12.93
C GLY A 260 16.68 30.20 -14.01
N TYR A 261 15.41 30.38 -14.35
CA TYR A 261 14.99 31.52 -15.16
C TYR A 261 14.31 32.58 -14.27
N LYS A 262 15.11 33.58 -13.85
CA LYS A 262 14.57 34.86 -13.38
C LYS A 262 14.03 35.55 -14.62
N ASP A 263 12.71 35.58 -14.82
CA ASP A 263 12.13 36.59 -15.69
C ASP A 263 10.94 37.25 -15.00
N ASP A 264 11.15 38.53 -14.72
CA ASP A 264 10.14 39.51 -14.36
C ASP A 264 9.22 39.70 -15.57
N ALA A 265 8.21 38.85 -15.74
CA ALA A 265 7.14 39.11 -16.69
C ALA A 265 5.80 38.60 -16.16
N MET A 266 4.91 39.57 -15.92
CA MET A 266 3.49 39.38 -15.64
C MET A 266 2.78 38.81 -16.88
N PHE A 267 1.83 37.89 -16.68
CA PHE A 267 0.86 37.23 -17.61
C PHE A 267 1.28 35.89 -18.26
N PRO A 268 0.32 35.01 -18.63
CA PRO A 268 -0.88 34.52 -17.94
C PRO A 268 -0.77 33.02 -17.63
N THR A 269 -1.78 32.46 -16.97
CA THR A 269 -1.90 31.07 -16.48
C THR A 269 -1.84 30.00 -17.60
N GLU A 270 -0.66 29.72 -18.15
CA GLU A 270 -0.44 28.50 -18.92
C GLU A 270 -0.27 27.32 -17.96
N ARG A 271 -1.07 26.27 -18.19
CA ARG A 271 -0.96 24.99 -17.49
C ARG A 271 0.50 24.55 -17.56
N LEU A 272 1.11 24.27 -16.40
CA LEU A 272 2.36 23.50 -16.34
C LEU A 272 2.11 22.20 -17.11
N GLU A 273 2.52 22.15 -18.37
CA GLU A 273 2.53 20.93 -19.14
C GLU A 273 3.58 20.03 -18.49
N VAL A 274 3.10 19.06 -17.72
CA VAL A 274 3.94 17.94 -17.29
C VAL A 274 4.18 17.12 -18.57
N GLU A 275 5.19 17.50 -19.34
CA GLU A 275 5.37 17.17 -20.77
C GLU A 275 5.68 15.69 -21.08
N GLY A 276 5.93 14.86 -20.06
CA GLY A 276 6.29 13.45 -20.25
C GLY A 276 5.10 12.54 -20.55
N GLU A 277 5.27 11.63 -21.52
CA GLU A 277 4.28 10.58 -21.81
C GLU A 277 3.92 9.76 -20.56
N GLU A 278 4.90 9.55 -19.70
CA GLU A 278 4.81 8.79 -18.46
C GLU A 278 3.80 9.34 -17.44
N TYR A 279 3.44 10.63 -17.51
CA TYR A 279 2.55 11.29 -16.55
C TYR A 279 1.07 11.17 -16.89
N TRP A 280 0.74 10.94 -18.17
CA TRP A 280 -0.62 10.61 -18.59
C TRP A 280 -0.78 9.12 -18.92
N ALA A 281 0.30 8.44 -19.32
CA ALA A 281 0.29 7.00 -19.56
C ALA A 281 0.03 6.23 -18.26
N ASN A 282 -0.85 5.23 -18.30
CA ASN A 282 -1.22 4.44 -17.12
C ASN A 282 -1.71 3.04 -17.53
N ASP A 283 -1.82 2.15 -16.56
CA ASP A 283 -2.37 0.79 -16.72
C ASP A 283 -3.88 0.71 -16.41
N GLY A 284 -4.57 1.85 -16.37
CA GLY A 284 -5.95 1.98 -15.92
C GLY A 284 -6.09 2.32 -14.44
N ILE A 285 -5.04 2.16 -13.62
CA ILE A 285 -5.06 2.42 -12.18
C ILE A 285 -3.86 3.25 -11.72
N VAL A 286 -2.65 2.93 -12.17
CA VAL A 286 -1.38 3.52 -11.74
C VAL A 286 -0.69 4.19 -12.93
N PRO A 287 -0.22 5.45 -12.80
CA PRO A 287 0.53 6.09 -13.87
C PRO A 287 1.89 5.43 -14.06
N VAL A 288 2.38 5.38 -15.29
CA VAL A 288 3.60 4.64 -15.68
C VAL A 288 4.81 5.10 -14.87
N PHE A 289 4.98 6.41 -14.65
CA PHE A 289 6.11 6.93 -13.88
C PHE A 289 6.15 6.44 -12.43
N SER A 290 4.98 6.19 -11.83
CA SER A 290 4.85 5.73 -10.45
C SER A 290 5.18 4.25 -10.31
N GLN A 291 5.18 3.49 -11.41
CA GLN A 291 5.46 2.06 -11.42
C GLN A 291 6.96 1.70 -11.43
N TRP A 292 7.83 2.64 -11.77
CA TRP A 292 9.26 2.34 -11.95
C TRP A 292 10.00 2.10 -10.64
N HIS A 293 9.94 3.05 -9.71
CA HIS A 293 10.73 3.03 -8.47
C HIS A 293 10.20 4.10 -7.49
N PRO A 294 10.47 3.95 -6.18
CA PRO A 294 10.03 4.90 -5.15
C PRO A 294 10.82 6.22 -5.11
N LEU A 295 12.13 6.17 -5.37
CA LEU A 295 13.01 7.35 -5.33
C LEU A 295 13.36 7.79 -6.74
N SER A 296 13.63 9.07 -6.99
CA SER A 296 14.06 9.55 -8.31
C SER A 296 15.29 8.78 -8.85
N CYS A 297 15.31 8.45 -10.15
CA CYS A 297 16.54 7.96 -10.81
C CYS A 297 17.57 9.09 -10.84
N GLY A 298 18.74 8.85 -10.23
CA GLY A 298 19.92 9.71 -10.36
C GLY A 298 20.69 9.46 -11.64
#